data_AF-A0A927T460-F1
#
_entry.id   AF-A0A927T460-F1
#
_cell.length_a   1.000
_cell.length_b   1.000
_cell.length_c   1.000
_cell.angle_alpha   90.00
_cell.angle_beta   90.00
_cell.angle_gamma   90.00
#
_symmetry.space_group_name_H-M   'P 1'
#
loop_
_entity.id
_entity.type
_entity.pdbx_description
1 polymer ?
#
loop_
_entity_poly.entity_id
_entity_poly.type
_entity_poly.pdbx_seq_one_letter_code
_entity_poly.pdbx_strand_id
1 'polypeptide(L)'
;MRLHTQKNLSVRLDAKEWIISVAIYIVISVTVAWLFYDSIIVAFIFAPLYLLYKKAVIAVCSRRKSEQLTDGFIKSLNSVASSLAAGLSAENAFIAAGADMEKMLGYRAGIVKELNIVNSHVKTGVRVEDALFEMAKRTKITEIYDFALVFSVASKNGADCPAVISSCTQIMEAKRRAEEEARIMIRSKQYEQRVMCIILPGILAYLRLSSGSFISVLYHNPLGILIMSACLIIYILAVYLAEKIGDIRV
;
A
#
# COMPACT_ATOMS: atom_id res chain seq x y z
N MET A 1 -23.92 -0.20 -1.37
CA MET A 1 -22.70 -0.85 -1.89
C MET A 1 -21.58 0.19 -2.02
N ARG A 2 -21.13 0.72 -0.88
CA ARG A 2 -20.01 1.64 -0.71
C ARG A 2 -19.26 1.13 0.52
N LEU A 3 -17.98 0.81 0.37
CA LEU A 3 -17.11 0.25 1.39
C LEU A 3 -16.84 1.28 2.50
N HIS A 4 -17.84 1.48 3.35
CA HIS A 4 -17.75 2.24 4.60
C HIS A 4 -17.23 1.33 5.71
N THR A 5 -16.05 0.71 5.53
CA THR A 5 -15.48 -0.17 6.57
C THR A 5 -13.95 -0.16 6.62
N GLN A 6 -13.30 0.95 6.28
CA GLN A 6 -11.93 1.25 6.73
C GLN A 6 -11.95 2.24 7.90
N LYS A 7 -12.54 1.81 9.02
CA LYS A 7 -12.44 2.50 10.31
C LYS A 7 -11.91 1.50 11.33
N ASN A 8 -10.59 1.33 11.34
CA ASN A 8 -9.78 1.11 12.53
C ASN A 8 -8.30 1.09 12.13
N LEU A 9 -7.78 2.32 12.12
CA LEU A 9 -6.41 2.70 11.85
C LEU A 9 -5.56 2.42 13.11
N SER A 10 -5.07 1.20 13.25
CA SER A 10 -3.92 0.91 14.12
C SER A 10 -2.81 0.19 13.37
N VAL A 11 -2.67 0.48 12.08
CA VAL A 11 -1.39 0.23 11.41
C VAL A 11 -0.43 1.27 11.97
N ARG A 12 0.32 0.88 13.01
CA ARG A 12 1.50 1.63 13.43
C ARG A 12 2.42 1.71 12.21
N LEU A 13 2.54 2.92 11.66
CA LEU A 13 3.64 3.25 10.76
C LEU A 13 4.92 2.88 11.48
N ASP A 14 5.82 2.19 10.80
CA ASP A 14 7.15 1.99 11.35
C ASP A 14 7.79 3.37 11.57
N ALA A 15 8.64 3.51 12.59
CA ALA A 15 9.27 4.78 12.91
C ALA A 15 10.01 5.35 11.69
N LYS A 16 10.61 4.46 10.88
CA LYS A 16 11.26 4.79 9.61
C LYS A 16 10.28 5.36 8.58
N GLU A 17 9.14 4.71 8.35
CA GLU A 17 8.11 5.15 7.39
C GLU A 17 7.52 6.51 7.77
N TRP A 18 7.33 6.73 9.08
CA TRP A 18 6.86 8.00 9.59
C TRP A 18 7.89 9.12 9.39
N ILE A 19 9.15 8.90 9.77
CA ILE A 19 10.24 9.89 9.61
C ILE A 19 10.40 10.27 8.13
N ILE A 20 10.41 9.29 7.23
CA ILE A 20 10.54 9.53 5.79
C ILE A 20 9.36 10.37 5.27
N SER A 21 8.13 10.04 5.70
CA SER A 21 6.93 10.75 5.27
C SER A 21 6.91 12.20 5.76
N VAL A 22 7.35 12.44 7.00
CA VAL A 22 7.51 13.80 7.56
C VAL A 22 8.59 14.57 6.80
N ALA A 23 9.74 13.95 6.54
CA ALA A 23 10.84 14.60 5.82
C ALA A 23 10.42 15.02 4.41
N ILE A 24 9.77 14.13 3.65
CA ILE A 24 9.26 14.44 2.31
C ILE A 24 8.26 15.60 2.35
N TYR A 25 7.34 15.58 3.33
CA TYR A 25 6.35 16.64 3.49
C TYR A 25 7.00 18.00 3.78
N ILE A 26 7.97 18.04 4.70
CA ILE A 26 8.72 19.26 5.05
C ILE A 26 9.43 19.79 3.80
N VAL A 27 10.16 18.95 3.08
CA VAL A 27 10.88 19.36 1.86
C VAL A 27 9.92 19.98 0.85
N ILE A 28 8.80 19.31 0.54
CA ILE A 28 7.80 19.85 -0.40
C ILE A 28 7.22 21.18 0.10
N SER A 29 6.85 21.26 1.38
CA SER A 29 6.26 22.48 1.95
C SER A 29 7.23 23.67 1.94
N VAL A 30 8.50 23.43 2.24
CA VAL A 30 9.56 24.45 2.22
C VAL A 30 9.87 24.86 0.79
N THR A 31 9.96 23.91 -0.15
CA THR A 31 10.17 24.22 -1.57
C THR A 31 9.02 25.07 -2.13
N VAL A 32 7.76 24.72 -1.85
CA VAL A 32 6.60 25.50 -2.30
C VAL A 32 6.59 26.89 -1.66
N ALA A 33 6.81 27.00 -0.34
CA ALA A 33 6.82 28.27 0.36
C ALA A 33 7.94 29.20 -0.13
N TRP A 34 9.14 28.66 -0.33
CA TRP A 34 10.28 29.39 -0.90
C TRP A 34 10.04 29.81 -2.35
N LEU A 35 9.48 28.92 -3.17
CA LEU A 35 9.30 29.16 -4.60
C LEU A 35 8.14 30.11 -4.91
N PHE A 36 7.06 30.12 -4.11
CA PHE A 36 5.86 30.93 -4.40
C PHE A 36 5.71 32.20 -3.56
N TYR A 37 6.29 32.27 -2.36
CA TYR A 37 6.06 33.38 -1.43
C TYR A 37 7.33 34.02 -0.89
N ASP A 38 8.51 33.52 -1.29
CA ASP A 38 9.82 33.98 -0.81
C ASP A 38 9.94 34.02 0.73
N SER A 39 9.15 33.19 1.43
CA SER A 39 9.07 33.19 2.88
C SER A 39 8.84 31.78 3.41
N ILE A 40 9.75 31.36 4.29
CA ILE A 40 9.68 30.05 4.97
C ILE A 40 8.53 30.03 5.99
N ILE A 41 8.06 31.19 6.46
CA ILE A 41 6.98 31.32 7.46
C ILE A 41 5.66 30.76 6.90
N VAL A 42 5.43 30.87 5.59
CA VAL A 42 4.23 30.35 4.93
C VAL A 42 4.16 28.82 4.99
N ALA A 43 5.29 28.12 5.19
CA ALA A 43 5.31 26.67 5.36
C ALA A 43 4.49 26.20 6.59
N PHE A 44 4.40 27.02 7.65
CA PHE A 44 3.61 26.70 8.83
C PHE A 44 2.10 26.67 8.56
N ILE A 45 1.61 27.45 7.58
CA ILE A 45 0.19 27.46 7.17
C ILE A 45 -0.19 26.12 6.53
N PHE A 46 0.76 25.43 5.91
CA PHE A 46 0.53 24.10 5.35
C PHE A 46 0.49 23.01 6.42
N ALA A 47 0.95 23.22 7.67
CA ALA A 47 0.97 22.19 8.71
C ALA A 47 -0.34 21.36 8.88
N PRO A 48 -1.57 21.95 8.89
CA PRO A 48 -2.81 21.16 8.96
C PRO A 48 -3.03 20.21 7.76
N LEU A 49 -2.48 20.53 6.59
CA LEU A 49 -2.59 19.71 5.38
C LEU A 49 -1.82 18.38 5.51
N TYR A 50 -0.82 18.31 6.41
CA TYR A 50 -0.09 17.08 6.73
C TYR A 50 -1.03 15.97 7.26
N LEU A 51 -2.10 16.31 7.97
CA LEU A 51 -3.03 15.31 8.50
C LEU A 51 -3.77 14.57 7.39
N LEU A 52 -4.10 15.25 6.29
CA LEU A 52 -4.71 14.63 5.12
C LEU A 52 -3.69 13.77 4.37
N TYR A 53 -2.47 14.28 4.17
CA TYR A 53 -1.37 13.52 3.58
C TYR A 53 -1.07 12.24 4.37
N LYS A 54 -1.00 12.33 5.70
CA LYS A 54 -0.78 11.19 6.60
C LYS A 54 -1.85 10.11 6.42
N LYS A 55 -3.13 10.48 6.29
CA LYS A 55 -4.20 9.50 6.03
C LYS A 55 -3.98 8.74 4.71
N ALA A 56 -3.60 9.45 3.65
CA ALA A 56 -3.31 8.84 2.35
C ALA A 56 -2.11 7.88 2.44
N VAL A 57 -1.02 8.30 3.10
CA VAL A 57 0.18 7.45 3.29
C VAL A 57 -0.14 6.18 4.07
N ILE A 58 -0.93 6.27 5.14
CA ILE A 58 -1.28 5.08 5.94
C ILE A 58 -2.12 4.10 5.12
N ALA A 59 -3.04 4.60 4.29
CA ALA A 59 -3.84 3.74 3.40
C ALA A 59 -2.93 2.96 2.42
N VAL A 60 -1.95 3.63 1.81
CA VAL A 60 -0.99 3.00 0.89
C VAL A 60 -0.11 1.97 1.62
N CYS A 61 0.44 2.32 2.78
CA CYS A 61 1.26 1.39 3.58
C CYS A 61 0.47 0.17 4.04
N SER A 62 -0.78 0.36 4.46
CA SER A 62 -1.67 -0.74 4.84
C SER A 62 -1.89 -1.69 3.66
N ARG A 63 -2.17 -1.15 2.48
CA ARG A 63 -2.36 -1.94 1.26
C ARG A 63 -1.12 -2.76 0.91
N ARG A 64 0.08 -2.16 0.94
CA ARG A 64 1.34 -2.86 0.68
C ARG A 64 1.59 -4.00 1.66
N LYS A 65 1.31 -3.80 2.95
CA LYS A 65 1.46 -4.85 3.97
C LYS A 65 0.49 -6.01 3.72
N SER A 66 -0.76 -5.71 3.35
CA SER A 66 -1.74 -6.72 2.95
C SER A 66 -1.29 -7.49 1.71
N GLU A 67 -0.81 -6.80 0.67
CA GLU A 67 -0.27 -7.43 -0.55
C GLU A 67 0.90 -8.40 -0.22
N GLN A 68 1.86 -7.97 0.61
CA GLN A 68 2.97 -8.82 1.04
C GLN A 68 2.52 -10.05 1.84
N LEU A 69 1.50 -9.90 2.68
CA LEU A 69 0.92 -11.01 3.42
C LEU A 69 0.22 -12.00 2.48
N THR A 70 -0.57 -11.52 1.53
CA THR A 70 -1.23 -12.35 0.51
C THR A 70 -0.20 -13.10 -0.33
N ASP A 71 0.88 -12.44 -0.75
CA ASP A 71 1.97 -13.09 -1.49
C ASP A 71 2.63 -14.21 -0.71
N GLY A 72 2.94 -13.95 0.57
CA GLY A 72 3.49 -14.96 1.46
C GLY A 72 2.52 -16.12 1.66
N PHE A 73 1.23 -15.82 1.76
CA PHE A 73 0.19 -16.82 1.92
C PHE A 73 0.07 -17.73 0.69
N ILE A 74 0.05 -17.18 -0.53
CA ILE A 74 0.06 -17.96 -1.78
C ILE A 74 1.27 -18.90 -1.82
N LYS A 75 2.46 -18.41 -1.47
CA LYS A 75 3.69 -19.25 -1.42
C LYS A 75 3.57 -20.37 -0.39
N SER A 76 2.99 -20.08 0.78
CA SER A 76 2.75 -21.10 1.81
C SER A 76 1.76 -22.16 1.34
N LEU A 77 0.69 -21.77 0.65
CA LEU A 77 -0.31 -22.69 0.11
C LEU A 77 0.28 -23.63 -0.95
N ASN A 78 1.19 -23.15 -1.80
CA ASN A 78 1.90 -24.01 -2.74
C ASN A 78 2.78 -25.06 -2.01
N SER A 79 3.47 -24.68 -0.93
CA SER A 79 4.22 -25.64 -0.07
C SER A 79 3.28 -26.64 0.62
N VAL A 80 2.13 -26.17 1.12
CA VAL A 80 1.08 -27.04 1.71
C VAL A 80 0.58 -28.04 0.67
N ALA A 81 0.23 -27.60 -0.54
CA ALA A 81 -0.25 -28.50 -1.61
C ALA A 81 0.78 -29.59 -1.95
N SER A 82 2.06 -29.22 -2.08
CA SER A 82 3.14 -30.20 -2.29
C SER A 82 3.28 -31.19 -1.13
N SER A 83 3.12 -30.72 0.11
CA SER A 83 3.18 -31.55 1.31
C SER A 83 2.02 -32.54 1.39
N LEU A 84 0.77 -32.10 1.12
CA LEU A 84 -0.38 -33.01 1.08
C LEU A 84 -0.25 -34.03 -0.07
N ALA A 85 0.26 -33.61 -1.24
CA ALA A 85 0.49 -34.52 -2.36
C ALA A 85 1.53 -35.61 -2.04
N ALA A 86 2.46 -35.34 -1.11
CA ALA A 86 3.40 -36.31 -0.57
C ALA A 86 2.79 -37.23 0.52
N GLY A 87 1.49 -37.11 0.80
CA GLY A 87 0.77 -37.95 1.77
C GLY A 87 0.79 -37.42 3.21
N LEU A 88 1.25 -36.19 3.45
CA LEU A 88 1.16 -35.58 4.77
C LEU A 88 -0.29 -35.21 5.10
N SER A 89 -0.64 -35.29 6.39
CA SER A 89 -1.90 -34.73 6.88
C SER A 89 -1.92 -33.21 6.71
N ALA A 90 -3.10 -32.61 6.66
CA ALA A 90 -3.25 -31.17 6.52
C ALA A 90 -2.51 -30.41 7.64
N GLU A 91 -2.59 -30.91 8.88
CA GLU A 91 -1.91 -30.32 10.03
C GLU A 91 -0.38 -30.29 9.83
N ASN A 92 0.18 -31.43 9.44
CA ASN A 92 1.63 -31.55 9.24
C ASN A 92 2.10 -30.74 8.03
N ALA A 93 1.28 -30.63 6.99
CA ALA A 93 1.59 -29.81 5.83
C ALA A 93 1.64 -28.31 6.15
N PHE A 94 0.71 -27.79 6.96
CA PHE A 94 0.76 -26.39 7.41
C PHE A 94 1.95 -26.12 8.33
N ILE A 95 2.29 -27.07 9.20
CA ILE A 95 3.48 -26.98 10.05
C ILE A 95 4.76 -26.94 9.19
N ALA A 96 4.88 -27.83 8.21
CA ALA A 96 6.01 -27.88 7.27
C ALA A 96 6.13 -26.57 6.47
N ALA A 97 5.02 -26.09 5.90
CA ALA A 97 4.99 -24.85 5.13
C ALA A 97 5.39 -23.63 5.98
N GLY A 98 5.02 -23.58 7.26
CA GLY A 98 5.49 -22.53 8.17
C GLY A 98 7.01 -22.52 8.34
N ALA A 99 7.61 -23.70 8.51
CA ALA A 99 9.07 -23.84 8.62
C ALA A 99 9.79 -23.47 7.31
N ASP A 100 9.21 -23.81 6.16
CA ASP A 100 9.74 -23.41 4.84
C ASP A 100 9.70 -21.89 4.65
N MET A 101 8.58 -21.26 5.02
CA MET A 101 8.43 -19.80 4.93
C MET A 101 9.40 -19.07 5.87
N GLU A 102 9.65 -19.63 7.07
CA GLU A 102 10.63 -19.07 8.00
C GLU A 102 12.05 -19.07 7.43
N LYS A 103 12.46 -20.15 6.75
CA LYS A 103 13.75 -20.22 6.06
C LYS A 103 13.85 -19.24 4.89
N MET A 104 12.78 -19.10 4.10
CA MET A 104 12.80 -18.31 2.86
C MET A 104 12.65 -16.79 3.10
N LEU A 105 11.80 -16.37 4.04
CA LEU A 105 11.45 -14.96 4.27
C LEU A 105 12.05 -14.39 5.55
N GLY A 106 12.58 -15.26 6.42
CA GLY A 106 13.08 -14.92 7.74
C GLY A 106 11.98 -14.76 8.79
N TYR A 107 12.34 -15.01 10.05
CA TYR A 107 11.43 -14.99 11.21
C TYR A 107 10.64 -13.69 11.40
N ARG A 108 11.17 -12.55 10.91
CA ARG A 108 10.54 -11.23 11.10
C ARG A 108 9.44 -10.94 10.07
N ALA A 109 9.28 -11.75 9.03
CA ALA A 109 8.26 -11.54 8.01
C ALA A 109 6.84 -11.65 8.60
N GLY A 110 5.93 -10.78 8.14
CA GLY A 110 4.56 -10.73 8.66
C GLY A 110 3.83 -12.07 8.51
N ILE A 111 3.99 -12.72 7.37
CA ILE A 111 3.35 -14.02 7.10
C ILE A 111 3.88 -15.13 8.01
N VAL A 112 5.18 -15.15 8.30
CA VAL A 112 5.79 -16.18 9.16
C VAL A 112 5.22 -16.09 10.57
N LYS A 113 5.00 -14.87 11.08
CA LYS A 113 4.34 -14.67 12.37
C LYS A 113 2.91 -15.20 12.38
N GLU A 114 2.13 -14.90 11.34
CA GLU A 114 0.74 -15.38 11.26
C GLU A 114 0.67 -16.90 11.10
N LEU A 115 1.53 -17.49 10.27
CA LEU A 115 1.64 -18.95 10.11
C LEU A 115 2.09 -19.64 11.40
N ASN A 116 2.98 -19.02 12.18
CA ASN A 116 3.38 -19.55 13.49
C ASN A 116 2.21 -19.55 14.49
N ILE A 117 1.33 -18.55 14.45
CA ILE A 117 0.10 -18.54 15.25
C ILE A 117 -0.84 -19.67 14.80
N VAL A 118 -1.05 -19.81 13.49
CA VAL A 118 -1.86 -20.91 12.92
C VAL A 118 -1.31 -22.27 13.36
N ASN A 119 -0.01 -22.49 13.18
CA ASN A 119 0.66 -23.75 13.56
C ASN A 119 0.60 -24.02 15.06
N SER A 120 0.63 -22.97 15.90
CA SER A 120 0.42 -23.13 17.35
C SER A 120 -0.98 -23.63 17.66
N HIS A 121 -2.02 -23.06 17.03
CA HIS A 121 -3.41 -23.50 17.23
C HIS A 121 -3.63 -24.93 16.74
N VAL A 122 -3.07 -25.26 15.58
CA VAL A 122 -3.13 -26.62 15.01
C VAL A 122 -2.47 -27.65 15.94
N LYS A 123 -1.29 -27.34 16.51
CA LYS A 123 -0.62 -28.21 17.49
C LYS A 123 -1.42 -28.42 18.77
N THR A 124 -2.28 -27.48 19.14
CA THR A 124 -3.18 -27.61 20.30
C THR A 124 -4.49 -28.34 19.98
N GLY A 125 -4.66 -28.85 18.76
CA GLY A 125 -5.84 -29.62 18.34
C GLY A 125 -6.97 -28.79 17.73
N VAL A 126 -6.74 -27.50 17.45
CA VAL A 126 -7.68 -26.68 16.67
C VAL A 126 -7.62 -27.11 15.22
N ARG A 127 -8.77 -27.19 14.57
CA ARG A 127 -8.84 -27.51 13.14
C ARG A 127 -8.12 -26.43 12.32
N VAL A 128 -7.41 -26.85 11.28
CA VAL A 128 -6.68 -25.95 10.37
C VAL A 128 -7.59 -24.83 9.84
N GLU A 129 -8.84 -25.15 9.52
CA GLU A 129 -9.77 -24.20 8.90
C GLU A 129 -10.17 -23.09 9.86
N ASP A 130 -10.41 -23.44 11.13
CA ASP A 130 -10.74 -22.48 12.18
C ASP A 130 -9.54 -21.56 12.46
N ALA A 131 -8.32 -22.12 12.50
CA ALA A 131 -7.10 -21.34 12.66
C ALA A 131 -6.88 -20.35 11.49
N LEU A 132 -7.22 -20.76 10.25
CA LEU A 132 -7.17 -19.89 9.07
C LEU A 132 -8.24 -18.80 9.10
N PHE A 133 -9.45 -19.09 9.57
CA PHE A 133 -10.49 -18.06 9.77
C PHE A 133 -10.06 -17.01 10.79
N GLU A 134 -9.41 -17.42 11.88
CA GLU A 134 -8.86 -16.47 12.86
C GLU A 134 -7.73 -15.62 12.25
N MET A 135 -6.86 -16.22 11.43
CA MET A 135 -5.85 -15.49 10.68
C MET A 135 -6.48 -14.47 9.73
N ALA A 136 -7.52 -14.84 8.99
CA ALA A 136 -8.26 -13.95 8.12
C ALA A 136 -8.88 -12.78 8.89
N LYS A 137 -9.45 -13.03 10.07
CA LYS A 137 -10.03 -12.00 10.94
C LYS A 137 -8.99 -11.03 11.49
N ARG A 138 -7.80 -11.51 11.88
CA ARG A 138 -6.70 -10.67 12.39
C ARG A 138 -6.08 -9.82 11.28
N THR A 139 -5.76 -10.45 10.15
CA THR A 139 -5.09 -9.80 9.01
C THR A 139 -6.04 -8.92 8.18
N LYS A 140 -7.34 -9.21 8.23
CA LYS A 140 -8.40 -8.56 7.42
C LYS A 140 -8.15 -8.68 5.92
N ILE A 141 -7.59 -9.82 5.48
CA ILE A 141 -7.35 -10.13 4.08
C ILE A 141 -8.47 -11.05 3.59
N THR A 142 -9.22 -10.57 2.61
CA THR A 142 -10.39 -11.27 2.05
C THR A 142 -9.99 -12.59 1.40
N GLU A 143 -8.86 -12.63 0.71
CA GLU A 143 -8.38 -13.83 0.02
C GLU A 143 -8.11 -15.00 0.99
N ILE A 144 -7.65 -14.70 2.21
CA ILE A 144 -7.42 -15.72 3.25
C ILE A 144 -8.76 -16.25 3.77
N TYR A 145 -9.74 -15.37 3.93
CA TYR A 145 -11.09 -15.76 4.34
C TYR A 145 -11.77 -16.66 3.30
N ASP A 146 -11.73 -16.26 2.03
CA ASP A 146 -12.32 -17.01 0.91
C ASP A 146 -11.66 -18.38 0.77
N PHE A 147 -10.33 -18.44 0.91
CA PHE A 147 -9.61 -19.70 0.94
C PHE A 147 -10.03 -20.59 2.11
N ALA A 148 -10.09 -20.06 3.34
CA ALA A 148 -10.48 -20.82 4.53
C ALA A 148 -11.88 -21.43 4.37
N LEU A 149 -12.81 -20.68 3.75
CA LEU A 149 -14.15 -21.15 3.44
C LEU A 149 -14.14 -22.32 2.44
N VAL A 150 -13.47 -22.16 1.30
CA VAL A 150 -13.37 -23.21 0.28
C VAL A 150 -12.67 -24.46 0.84
N PHE A 151 -11.58 -24.26 1.57
CA PHE A 151 -10.82 -25.35 2.20
C PHE A 151 -11.65 -26.10 3.26
N SER A 152 -12.45 -25.40 4.08
CA SER A 152 -13.35 -26.04 5.06
C SER A 152 -14.39 -26.93 4.42
N VAL A 153 -14.97 -26.50 3.29
CA VAL A 153 -15.95 -27.30 2.55
C VAL A 153 -15.27 -28.51 1.92
N ALA A 154 -14.10 -28.32 1.30
CA ALA A 154 -13.34 -29.40 0.67
C ALA A 154 -12.90 -30.47 1.67
N SER A 155 -12.29 -30.05 2.78
CA SER A 155 -11.80 -30.91 3.86
C SER A 155 -12.93 -31.73 4.49
N LYS A 156 -14.08 -31.11 4.79
CA LYS A 156 -15.25 -31.81 5.36
C LYS A 156 -15.87 -32.84 4.41
N ASN A 157 -15.84 -32.56 3.12
CA ASN A 157 -16.43 -33.44 2.10
C ASN A 157 -15.44 -34.49 1.58
N GLY A 158 -14.21 -34.54 2.09
CA GLY A 158 -13.17 -35.47 1.63
C GLY A 158 -12.73 -35.21 0.17
N ALA A 159 -12.85 -33.97 -0.30
CA ALA A 159 -12.39 -33.60 -1.63
C ALA A 159 -10.85 -33.63 -1.71
N ASP A 160 -10.32 -33.70 -2.93
CA ASP A 160 -8.88 -33.61 -3.22
C ASP A 160 -8.32 -32.24 -2.79
N CYS A 161 -7.88 -32.17 -1.53
CA CYS A 161 -7.36 -30.96 -0.91
C CYS A 161 -6.14 -30.39 -1.65
N PRO A 162 -5.14 -31.19 -2.08
CA PRO A 162 -4.10 -30.72 -2.99
C PRO A 162 -4.65 -29.98 -4.21
N ALA A 163 -5.58 -30.59 -4.96
CA ALA A 163 -6.13 -29.98 -6.17
C ALA A 163 -6.94 -28.70 -5.88
N VAL A 164 -7.71 -28.68 -4.78
CA VAL A 164 -8.45 -27.50 -4.33
C VAL A 164 -7.49 -26.36 -3.98
N ILE A 165 -6.44 -26.64 -3.22
CA ILE A 165 -5.44 -25.64 -2.83
C ILE A 165 -4.75 -25.08 -4.08
N SER A 166 -4.30 -25.94 -5.00
CA SER A 166 -3.67 -25.50 -6.26
C SER A 166 -4.60 -24.66 -7.12
N SER A 167 -5.89 -24.99 -7.18
CA SER A 167 -6.88 -24.19 -7.92
C SER A 167 -7.05 -22.80 -7.29
N CYS A 168 -7.13 -22.72 -5.96
CA CYS A 168 -7.21 -21.45 -5.25
C CYS A 168 -5.94 -20.61 -5.44
N THR A 169 -4.74 -21.20 -5.35
CA THR A 169 -3.49 -20.45 -5.54
C THR A 169 -3.39 -19.91 -6.96
N GLN A 170 -3.79 -20.68 -7.98
CA GLN A 170 -3.84 -20.20 -9.37
C GLN A 170 -4.80 -19.01 -9.56
N ILE A 171 -6.00 -19.07 -8.97
CA ILE A 171 -6.97 -17.95 -9.03
C ILE A 171 -6.40 -16.71 -8.34
N MET A 172 -5.81 -16.86 -7.15
CA MET A 172 -5.21 -15.77 -6.39
C MET A 172 -4.01 -15.16 -7.14
N GLU A 173 -3.15 -16.00 -7.74
CA GLU A 173 -2.03 -15.55 -8.56
C GLU A 173 -2.50 -14.82 -9.83
N ALA A 174 -3.51 -15.35 -10.53
CA ALA A 174 -4.06 -14.72 -11.72
C ALA A 174 -4.66 -13.34 -11.39
N LYS A 175 -5.43 -13.24 -10.30
CA LYS A 175 -5.93 -11.97 -9.78
C LYS A 175 -4.80 -10.99 -9.50
N ARG A 176 -3.73 -11.46 -8.84
CA ARG A 176 -2.56 -10.62 -8.52
C ARG A 176 -1.82 -10.15 -9.76
N ARG A 177 -1.61 -11.02 -10.75
CA ARG A 177 -0.98 -10.66 -12.03
C ARG A 177 -1.79 -9.59 -12.76
N ALA A 178 -3.11 -9.74 -12.82
CA ALA A 178 -3.99 -8.73 -13.42
C ALA A 178 -3.89 -7.37 -12.68
N GLU A 179 -3.88 -7.37 -11.34
CA GLU A 179 -3.69 -6.15 -10.55
C GLU A 179 -2.32 -5.50 -10.75
N GLU A 180 -1.27 -6.31 -10.91
CA GLU A 180 0.09 -5.83 -11.15
C GLU A 180 0.26 -5.29 -12.57
N GLU A 181 -0.29 -5.96 -13.58
CA GLU A 181 -0.33 -5.48 -14.97
C GLU A 181 -1.08 -4.15 -15.07
N ALA A 182 -2.24 -4.03 -14.41
CA ALA A 182 -2.97 -2.77 -14.31
C ALA A 182 -2.10 -1.68 -13.65
N ARG A 183 -1.40 -2.01 -12.55
CA ARG A 183 -0.50 -1.09 -11.85
C ARG A 183 0.68 -0.64 -12.72
N ILE A 184 1.26 -1.53 -13.52
CA ILE A 184 2.37 -1.20 -14.42
C ILE A 184 1.87 -0.26 -15.53
N MET A 185 0.71 -0.56 -16.12
CA MET A 185 0.09 0.27 -17.14
C MET A 185 -0.19 1.69 -16.61
N ILE A 186 -0.66 1.80 -15.36
CA ILE A 186 -0.87 3.09 -14.68
C ILE A 186 0.45 3.79 -14.38
N ARG A 187 1.48 3.07 -13.90
CA ARG A 187 2.81 3.65 -13.60
C ARG A 187 3.46 4.29 -14.82
N SER A 188 3.31 3.67 -16.00
CA SER A 188 3.79 4.23 -17.26
C SER A 188 3.16 5.60 -17.53
N LYS A 189 1.84 5.74 -17.35
CA LYS A 189 1.14 7.04 -17.48
C LYS A 189 1.48 8.05 -16.38
N GLN A 190 1.73 7.59 -15.15
CA GLN A 190 2.09 8.48 -14.05
C GLN A 190 3.45 9.15 -14.26
N TYR A 191 4.37 8.54 -15.01
CA TYR A 191 5.64 9.17 -15.33
C TYR A 191 5.45 10.45 -16.16
N GLU A 192 4.59 10.40 -17.18
CA GLU A 192 4.24 11.56 -18.01
C GLU A 192 3.62 12.68 -17.17
N GLN A 193 2.66 12.33 -16.32
CA GLN A 193 2.01 13.28 -15.41
C GLN A 193 3.02 13.90 -14.43
N ARG A 194 3.95 13.10 -13.90
CA ARG A 194 4.97 13.58 -12.96
C ARG A 194 5.92 14.56 -13.62
N VAL A 195 6.32 14.30 -14.87
CA VAL A 195 7.14 15.23 -15.66
C VAL A 195 6.36 16.53 -15.89
N MET A 196 5.08 16.46 -16.26
CA MET A 196 4.23 17.66 -16.44
C MET A 196 4.11 18.50 -15.16
N CYS A 197 3.94 17.87 -13.99
CA CYS A 197 3.86 18.59 -12.71
C CYS A 197 5.17 19.31 -12.33
N ILE A 198 6.33 18.84 -12.80
CA ILE A 198 7.64 19.44 -12.48
C ILE A 198 7.92 20.69 -13.33
N ILE A 199 7.27 20.84 -14.49
CA ILE A 199 7.51 21.96 -15.42
C ILE A 199 7.20 23.32 -14.76
N LEU A 200 6.05 23.46 -14.10
CA LEU A 200 5.64 24.74 -13.51
C LEU A 200 6.59 25.21 -12.38
N PRO A 201 6.95 24.36 -11.38
CA PRO A 201 7.99 24.70 -10.42
C PRO A 201 9.35 24.96 -11.08
N GLY A 202 9.70 24.19 -12.11
CA GLY A 202 10.98 24.31 -12.83
C GLY A 202 11.13 25.64 -13.55
N ILE A 203 10.09 26.11 -14.23
CA ILE A 203 10.06 27.43 -14.88
C ILE A 203 10.16 28.54 -13.84
N LEU A 204 9.43 28.45 -12.73
CA LEU A 204 9.52 29.45 -11.65
C LEU A 204 10.93 29.52 -11.04
N ALA A 205 11.56 28.36 -10.81
CA ALA A 205 12.94 28.29 -10.32
C ALA A 205 13.93 28.90 -11.32
N TYR A 206 13.77 28.60 -12.61
CA TYR A 206 14.61 29.11 -13.68
C TYR A 206 14.51 30.65 -13.79
N LEU A 207 13.29 31.19 -13.83
CA LEU A 207 13.06 32.64 -13.89
C LEU A 207 13.65 33.35 -12.67
N ARG A 208 13.56 32.73 -11.49
CA ARG A 208 14.16 33.30 -10.27
C ARG A 208 15.68 33.39 -10.35
N LEU A 209 16.35 32.35 -10.87
CA LEU A 209 17.81 32.32 -11.03
C LEU A 209 18.30 33.26 -12.13
N SER A 210 17.56 33.36 -13.24
CA SER A 210 17.98 34.14 -14.41
C SER A 210 17.61 35.63 -14.32
N SER A 211 16.48 35.98 -13.69
CA SER A 211 15.96 37.35 -13.65
C SER A 211 15.32 37.70 -12.30
N GLY A 212 16.07 37.56 -11.21
CA GLY A 212 15.61 37.85 -9.85
C GLY A 212 15.04 39.27 -9.64
N SER A 213 15.48 40.26 -10.42
CA SER A 213 14.95 41.65 -10.38
C SER A 213 13.53 41.79 -10.95
N PHE A 214 13.12 40.88 -11.84
CA PHE A 214 11.77 40.92 -12.44
C PHE A 214 10.73 40.25 -11.54
N ILE A 215 11.13 39.19 -10.82
CA ILE A 215 10.28 38.43 -9.91
C ILE A 215 10.13 39.11 -8.54
N SER A 216 11.12 39.88 -8.08
CA SER A 216 11.07 40.57 -6.78
C SER A 216 9.89 41.56 -6.65
N VAL A 217 9.50 42.22 -7.75
CA VAL A 217 8.33 43.10 -7.85
C VAL A 217 7.02 42.34 -7.61
N LEU A 218 6.98 41.05 -7.97
CA LEU A 218 5.82 40.18 -7.77
C LEU A 218 5.74 39.63 -6.34
N TYR A 219 6.86 39.51 -5.62
CA TYR A 219 6.85 39.02 -4.23
C TYR A 219 6.61 40.12 -3.19
N HIS A 220 7.00 41.36 -3.45
CA HIS A 220 6.93 42.45 -2.45
C HIS A 220 5.65 43.31 -2.52
N ASN A 221 4.75 43.05 -3.48
CA ASN A 221 3.50 43.78 -3.64
C ASN A 221 2.28 42.92 -3.23
N PRO A 222 1.30 43.45 -2.46
CA PRO A 222 0.07 42.72 -2.11
C PRO A 222 -0.68 42.13 -3.32
N LEU A 223 -0.64 42.81 -4.48
CA LEU A 223 -1.23 42.26 -5.72
C LEU A 223 -0.50 41.02 -6.23
N GLY A 224 0.82 40.98 -6.09
CA GLY A 224 1.62 39.84 -6.52
C GLY A 224 1.44 38.62 -5.62
N ILE A 225 1.29 38.81 -4.31
CA ILE A 225 0.93 37.73 -3.36
C ILE A 225 -0.41 37.10 -3.75
N LEU A 226 -1.40 37.90 -4.17
CA LEU A 226 -2.71 37.41 -4.62
C LEU A 226 -2.59 36.57 -5.91
N ILE A 227 -1.80 37.03 -6.88
CA ILE A 227 -1.56 36.31 -8.14
C ILE A 227 -0.82 34.98 -7.88
N MET A 228 0.19 34.98 -7.00
CA MET A 228 0.92 33.77 -6.62
C MET A 228 0.04 32.77 -5.87
N SER A 229 -0.86 33.25 -5.02
CA SER A 229 -1.85 32.42 -4.33
C SER A 229 -2.83 31.76 -5.32
N ALA A 230 -3.34 32.52 -6.29
CA ALA A 230 -4.21 31.99 -7.33
C ALA A 230 -3.50 30.93 -8.19
N CYS A 231 -2.25 31.20 -8.60
CA CYS A 231 -1.42 30.26 -9.36
C CYS A 231 -1.21 28.95 -8.60
N LEU A 232 -0.91 29.03 -7.29
CA LEU A 232 -0.74 27.85 -6.45
C LEU A 232 -2.04 27.04 -6.33
N ILE A 233 -3.18 27.70 -6.14
CA ILE A 233 -4.49 27.02 -6.04
C ILE A 233 -4.81 26.28 -7.34
N ILE A 234 -4.61 26.94 -8.49
CA ILE A 234 -4.83 26.33 -9.81
C ILE A 234 -3.88 25.13 -10.00
N TYR A 235 -2.62 25.25 -9.60
CA TYR A 235 -1.65 24.16 -9.66
C TYR A 235 -2.08 22.97 -8.80
N ILE A 236 -2.48 23.21 -7.54
CA ILE A 236 -2.98 22.15 -6.64
C ILE A 236 -4.22 21.48 -7.23
N LEU A 237 -5.16 22.25 -7.78
CA LEU A 237 -6.35 21.72 -8.44
C LEU A 237 -6.00 20.87 -9.67
N ALA A 238 -5.05 21.31 -10.49
CA ALA A 238 -4.58 20.57 -11.66
C ALA A 238 -3.93 19.23 -11.25
N VAL A 239 -3.07 19.24 -10.22
CA VAL A 239 -2.46 18.02 -9.67
C VAL A 239 -3.53 17.09 -9.12
N TYR A 240 -4.48 17.61 -8.34
CA TYR A 240 -5.57 16.81 -7.76
C TYR A 240 -6.46 16.18 -8.84
N LEU A 241 -6.83 16.93 -9.88
CA LEU A 241 -7.62 16.41 -11.00
C LEU A 241 -6.84 15.35 -11.78
N ALA A 242 -5.56 15.56 -12.01
CA ALA A 242 -4.70 14.61 -12.70
C ALA A 242 -4.55 13.30 -11.89
N GLU A 243 -4.36 13.39 -10.57
CA GLU A 243 -4.35 12.21 -9.68
C GLU A 243 -5.70 11.48 -9.67
N LYS A 244 -6.82 12.21 -9.57
CA LYS A 244 -8.16 11.61 -9.56
C LYS A 244 -8.52 10.91 -10.87
N ILE A 245 -8.14 11.48 -12.01
CA ILE A 245 -8.34 10.84 -13.32
C ILE A 245 -7.43 9.61 -13.46
N GLY A 246 -6.22 9.66 -12.90
CA GLY A 246 -5.33 8.51 -12.79
C GLY A 246 -5.93 7.39 -11.93
N ASP A 247 -6.64 7.73 -10.85
CA ASP A 247 -7.27 6.80 -9.91
C ASP A 247 -8.61 6.23 -10.44
N ILE A 248 -9.34 6.92 -11.33
CA ILE A 248 -10.58 6.36 -11.94
C ILE A 248 -10.28 5.19 -12.91
N ARG A 249 -9.03 5.08 -13.36
CA ARG A 249 -8.57 3.92 -14.15
C ARG A 249 -8.05 2.78 -13.26
N VAL A 250 -8.09 2.93 -11.93
CA VAL A 250 -7.82 1.90 -10.91
C VAL A 250 -9.04 1.04 -10.68
#